data_AF-A0A534JD29-F1
#
_entry.id   AF-A0A534JD29-F1
#
_cell.length_a   1.000
_cell.length_b   1.000
_cell.length_c   1.000
_cell.angle_alpha   90.00
_cell.angle_beta   90.00
_cell.angle_gamma   90.00
#
_symmetry.space_group_name_H-M   'P 1'
#
loop_
_entity.id
_entity.type
_entity.pdbx_description
1 polymer ?
#
loop_
_entity_poly.entity_id
_entity_poly.type
_entity_poly.pdbx_seq_one_letter_code
_entity_poly.pdbx_strand_id
1 'polypeptide(L)'
;MAETKIALVPLVVVTGLTQRRYGLVLTDARAIFVLQRSLSLPVFYASSGVGGAAGTILATLANMGSTTTVFALSIGAFFGMALAWSGMRESIPNYATLTPDQLAGRKGALAIPYASIQALVVDKGRRFSSRLLMTYLDSAGMRREFYGVLLPETRWLQSRVRAGVKGREAVSEYVESVRQALRRALPPELVSKVRFA
;
A
#
# COMPACT_ATOMS: atom_id res chain seq x y z
N MET A 1 12.81 -10.43 24.90
CA MET A 1 11.76 -11.24 24.23
C MET A 1 11.96 -11.10 22.72
N ALA A 2 11.74 -12.17 21.96
CA ALA A 2 11.84 -12.12 20.50
C ALA A 2 10.57 -11.49 19.92
N GLU A 3 10.73 -10.46 19.08
CA GLU A 3 9.62 -9.78 18.40
C GLU A 3 8.87 -10.77 17.48
N THR A 4 7.54 -10.77 17.56
CA THR A 4 6.68 -11.74 16.87
C THR A 4 5.85 -11.07 15.78
N LYS A 5 5.75 -11.71 14.61
CA LYS A 5 4.87 -11.24 13.53
C LYS A 5 3.42 -11.58 13.83
N ILE A 6 2.54 -10.59 13.79
CA ILE A 6 1.12 -10.76 14.05
C ILE A 6 0.34 -10.81 12.75
N ALA A 7 0.66 -9.91 11.80
CA ALA A 7 -0.06 -9.85 10.54
C ALA A 7 0.79 -9.32 9.39
N LEU A 8 0.37 -9.65 8.17
CA LEU A 8 0.95 -9.17 6.93
C LEU A 8 -0.14 -8.52 6.07
N VAL A 9 0.09 -7.27 5.70
CA VAL A 9 -0.66 -6.56 4.67
C VAL A 9 0.22 -6.54 3.41
N PRO A 10 -0.17 -7.30 2.37
CA PRO A 10 0.76 -7.62 1.28
C PRO A 10 1.14 -6.42 0.43
N LEU A 11 0.25 -5.42 0.33
CA LEU A 11 0.49 -4.27 -0.55
C LEU A 11 -0.07 -2.97 0.02
N VAL A 12 0.86 -2.03 0.20
CA VAL A 12 0.62 -0.61 0.48
C VAL A 12 1.40 0.20 -0.54
N VAL A 13 0.73 1.09 -1.25
CA VAL A 13 1.35 1.92 -2.30
C VAL A 13 1.49 3.34 -1.81
N VAL A 14 2.73 3.84 -1.76
CA VAL A 14 3.00 5.25 -1.48
C VAL A 14 3.23 5.94 -2.81
N THR A 15 2.46 6.99 -3.09
CA THR A 15 2.54 7.75 -4.33
C THR A 15 3.04 9.17 -4.03
N GLY A 16 4.11 9.58 -4.72
CA GLY A 16 4.66 10.94 -4.73
C GLY A 16 5.38 11.18 -6.07
N LEU A 17 6.55 11.82 -6.07
CA LEU A 17 7.43 11.87 -7.27
C LEU A 17 7.97 10.48 -7.66
N THR A 18 8.05 9.58 -6.68
CA THR A 18 8.33 8.16 -6.87
C THR A 18 7.16 7.36 -6.31
N GLN A 19 6.88 6.24 -6.93
CA GLN A 19 5.83 5.33 -6.56
C GLN A 19 6.47 4.10 -5.92
N ARG A 20 6.22 3.92 -4.63
CA ARG A 20 6.83 2.85 -3.84
C ARG A 20 5.78 1.85 -3.39
N ARG A 21 6.07 0.57 -3.57
CA ARG A 21 5.26 -0.55 -3.13
C ARG A 21 5.90 -1.13 -1.89
N TYR A 22 5.14 -1.17 -0.82
CA TYR A 22 5.54 -1.71 0.46
C TYR A 22 4.69 -2.94 0.81
N GLY A 23 5.32 -3.96 1.36
CA GLY A 23 4.61 -4.93 2.20
C GLY A 23 4.64 -4.40 3.64
N LEU A 24 3.49 -4.39 4.30
CA LEU A 24 3.40 -3.96 5.70
C LEU A 24 3.34 -5.19 6.60
N VAL A 25 4.39 -5.39 7.39
CA VAL A 25 4.44 -6.42 8.43
C VAL A 25 4.12 -5.76 9.76
N LEU A 26 3.10 -6.27 10.43
CA LEU A 26 2.69 -5.83 11.75
C LEU A 26 3.24 -6.84 12.76
N THR A 27 4.01 -6.36 13.71
CA THR A 27 4.54 -7.17 14.82
C THR A 27 3.85 -6.80 16.13
N ASP A 28 4.30 -7.35 17.23
CA ASP A 28 3.89 -6.95 18.59
C ASP A 28 4.49 -5.60 19.03
N ALA A 29 5.53 -5.11 18.36
CA ALA A 29 6.26 -3.91 18.77
C ALA A 29 6.23 -2.75 17.76
N ARG A 30 6.12 -3.04 16.45
CA ARG A 30 6.28 -2.04 15.39
C ARG A 30 5.57 -2.42 14.09
N ALA A 31 5.29 -1.39 13.28
CA ALA A 31 4.91 -1.55 11.89
C ALA A 31 6.16 -1.49 11.00
N ILE A 32 6.39 -2.49 10.16
CA ILE A 32 7.54 -2.56 9.25
C ILE A 32 7.03 -2.49 7.81
N PHE A 33 7.30 -1.39 7.14
CA PHE A 33 7.06 -1.20 5.71
C PHE A 33 8.28 -1.65 4.93
N VAL A 34 8.20 -2.82 4.33
CA VAL A 34 9.29 -3.42 3.55
C VAL A 34 9.13 -3.02 2.10
N LEU A 35 10.11 -2.27 1.55
CA LEU A 35 10.08 -1.88 0.15
C LEU A 35 10.18 -3.12 -0.73
N GLN A 36 9.14 -3.33 -1.53
CA GLN A 36 9.06 -4.41 -2.53
C GLN A 36 9.47 -3.91 -3.91
N ARG A 37 9.14 -2.65 -4.23
CA ARG A 37 9.47 -2.03 -5.52
C ARG A 37 9.40 -0.52 -5.42
N SER A 38 10.31 0.16 -6.10
CA SER A 38 10.23 1.62 -6.33
C SER A 38 10.23 1.90 -7.82
N LEU A 39 9.30 2.74 -8.28
CA LEU A 39 9.20 3.22 -9.65
C LEU A 39 9.35 4.74 -9.64
N SER A 40 10.34 5.27 -10.35
CA SER A 40 10.46 6.71 -10.57
C SER A 40 9.50 7.13 -11.68
N LEU A 41 8.54 8.02 -11.37
CA LEU A 41 7.61 8.55 -12.38
C LEU A 41 8.32 9.26 -13.54
N PRO A 42 9.40 10.05 -13.33
CA PRO A 42 10.15 10.63 -14.46
C PRO A 42 10.77 9.58 -15.39
N VAL A 43 11.31 8.48 -14.85
CA VAL A 43 11.82 7.36 -15.67
C VAL A 43 10.67 6.69 -16.42
N PHE A 44 9.50 6.59 -15.78
CA PHE A 44 8.29 6.09 -16.41
C PHE A 44 7.85 6.99 -17.59
N TYR A 45 7.73 8.31 -17.40
CA TYR A 45 7.39 9.25 -18.47
C TYR A 45 8.46 9.33 -19.58
N ALA A 46 9.74 9.19 -19.25
CA ALA A 46 10.81 9.15 -20.26
C ALA A 46 10.82 7.84 -21.06
N SER A 47 10.46 6.71 -20.43
CA SER A 47 10.37 5.39 -21.10
C SER A 47 9.05 5.16 -21.85
N SER A 48 7.98 5.87 -21.44
CA SER A 48 6.73 5.97 -22.17
C SER A 48 6.78 7.22 -23.04
N GLY A 49 7.60 7.17 -24.09
CA GLY A 49 7.70 8.23 -25.09
C GLY A 49 6.32 8.79 -25.42
N VAL A 50 6.23 10.13 -25.41
CA VAL A 50 5.05 10.95 -25.72
C VAL A 50 3.97 10.20 -26.53
N GLY A 51 3.02 9.54 -25.85
CA GLY A 51 1.97 8.78 -26.54
C GLY A 51 1.53 7.48 -25.87
N GLY A 52 0.55 7.58 -24.98
CA GLY A 52 -0.51 6.58 -24.73
C GLY A 52 -0.18 5.08 -24.67
N ALA A 53 -0.17 4.50 -23.46
CA ALA A 53 -0.65 3.11 -23.25
C ALA A 53 -0.88 2.70 -21.77
N ALA A 54 -0.62 3.56 -20.78
CA ALA A 54 -0.74 3.14 -19.39
C ALA A 54 -2.12 3.35 -18.75
N GLY A 55 -3.11 3.90 -19.47
CA GLY A 55 -4.38 4.35 -18.87
C GLY A 55 -5.66 3.60 -19.29
N THR A 56 -5.60 2.51 -20.05
CA THR A 56 -6.78 2.01 -20.78
C THR A 56 -7.52 0.83 -20.17
N ILE A 57 -7.09 0.26 -19.03
CA ILE A 57 -7.86 -0.83 -18.39
C ILE A 57 -9.03 -0.28 -17.54
N LEU A 58 -8.98 0.98 -17.09
CA LEU A 58 -10.10 1.59 -16.36
C LEU A 58 -10.93 2.57 -17.19
N ALA A 59 -10.37 3.17 -18.26
CA ALA A 59 -11.14 4.01 -19.18
C ALA A 59 -12.21 3.21 -19.94
N THR A 60 -11.98 1.92 -20.20
CA THR A 60 -12.96 1.02 -20.82
C THR A 60 -14.10 0.58 -19.88
N LEU A 61 -13.99 0.83 -18.56
CA LEU A 61 -15.06 0.57 -17.60
C LEU A 61 -15.74 1.85 -17.08
N ALA A 62 -15.19 3.03 -17.36
CA ALA A 62 -15.70 4.31 -16.86
C ALA A 62 -15.97 5.27 -18.02
N ASN A 63 -17.13 5.09 -18.66
CA ASN A 63 -17.72 6.08 -19.55
C ASN A 63 -18.09 7.34 -18.75
N MET A 64 -17.16 8.27 -18.48
CA MET A 64 -17.45 9.57 -17.88
C MET A 64 -16.44 10.64 -18.33
N GLY A 65 -16.90 11.60 -19.13
CA GLY A 65 -16.18 12.86 -19.38
C GLY A 65 -16.26 13.78 -18.15
N SER A 66 -15.12 14.10 -17.55
CA SER A 66 -14.93 15.26 -16.67
C SER A 66 -13.45 15.40 -16.33
N THR A 67 -13.02 16.65 -16.17
CA THR A 67 -11.68 17.20 -15.87
C THR A 67 -11.01 16.70 -14.58
N THR A 68 -11.50 15.59 -13.99
CA THR A 68 -10.91 14.86 -12.85
C THR A 68 -9.75 13.93 -13.26
N THR A 69 -9.33 14.02 -14.52
CA THR A 69 -8.48 13.09 -15.25
C THR A 69 -7.08 12.94 -14.65
N VAL A 70 -6.50 13.96 -13.98
CA VAL A 70 -5.10 13.89 -13.51
C VAL A 70 -4.92 13.03 -12.24
N PHE A 71 -5.90 13.02 -11.32
CA PHE A 71 -5.87 12.15 -10.13
C PHE A 71 -6.47 10.77 -10.37
N ALA A 72 -7.43 10.67 -11.29
CA ALA A 72 -7.93 9.38 -11.77
C ALA A 72 -6.88 8.63 -12.61
N LEU A 73 -5.98 9.33 -13.31
CA LEU A 73 -4.86 8.72 -14.04
C LEU A 73 -3.78 8.15 -13.13
N SER A 74 -3.54 8.70 -11.94
CA SER A 74 -2.48 8.19 -11.04
C SER A 74 -2.85 6.87 -10.35
N ILE A 75 -4.15 6.62 -10.11
CA ILE A 75 -4.64 5.33 -9.61
C ILE A 75 -5.08 4.42 -10.76
N GLY A 76 -5.68 4.98 -11.83
CA GLY A 76 -6.11 4.25 -13.01
C GLY A 76 -4.96 3.69 -13.85
N ALA A 77 -3.84 4.39 -13.92
CA ALA A 77 -2.65 3.90 -14.62
C ALA A 77 -1.93 2.77 -13.85
N PHE A 78 -2.23 2.59 -12.56
CA PHE A 78 -1.74 1.46 -11.77
C PHE A 78 -2.25 0.11 -12.31
N PHE A 79 -3.46 0.07 -12.87
CA PHE A 79 -4.05 -1.14 -13.43
C PHE A 79 -3.60 -1.43 -14.87
N GLY A 80 -3.24 -0.41 -15.67
CA GLY A 80 -2.79 -0.58 -17.07
C GLY A 80 -1.33 -0.99 -17.25
N MET A 81 -0.49 -0.86 -16.23
CA MET A 81 0.97 -1.07 -16.31
C MET A 81 1.43 -2.52 -16.12
N ALA A 82 0.76 -3.48 -16.77
CA ALA A 82 1.23 -4.86 -16.82
C ALA A 82 2.40 -5.09 -17.81
N LEU A 83 2.87 -4.06 -18.53
CA LEU A 83 3.77 -4.25 -19.68
C LEU A 83 5.16 -3.57 -19.58
N ALA A 84 5.46 -2.75 -18.56
CA ALA A 84 6.81 -2.20 -18.35
C ALA A 84 7.66 -3.09 -17.41
N TRP A 85 7.78 -4.38 -17.73
CA TRP A 85 8.18 -5.44 -16.79
C TRP A 85 9.66 -5.85 -16.79
N SER A 86 10.51 -5.32 -17.66
CA SER A 86 11.93 -5.71 -17.74
C SER A 86 12.88 -4.64 -17.18
N GLY A 87 13.16 -4.64 -15.88
CA GLY A 87 14.37 -3.96 -15.39
C GLY A 87 14.48 -3.64 -13.91
N MET A 88 13.37 -3.50 -13.19
CA MET A 88 13.41 -3.08 -11.78
C MET A 88 13.17 -4.26 -10.86
N ARG A 89 14.25 -4.98 -10.53
CA ARG A 89 14.27 -6.02 -9.48
C ARG A 89 14.36 -5.35 -8.11
N GLU A 90 13.26 -5.41 -7.35
CA GLU A 90 13.36 -5.73 -5.94
C GLU A 90 12.47 -6.95 -5.69
N SER A 91 13.04 -8.01 -5.13
CA SER A 91 12.34 -9.27 -4.88
C SER A 91 11.39 -9.10 -3.70
N ILE A 92 10.15 -9.55 -3.85
CA ILE A 92 9.22 -9.68 -2.73
C ILE A 92 9.91 -10.59 -1.70
N PRO A 93 10.17 -10.09 -0.48
CA PRO A 93 10.81 -10.89 0.57
C PRO A 93 9.97 -12.11 0.92
N ASN A 94 10.61 -13.21 1.28
CA ASN A 94 9.90 -14.32 1.91
C ASN A 94 9.54 -13.93 3.35
N TYR A 95 8.32 -13.40 3.54
CA TYR A 95 7.83 -12.99 4.84
C TYR A 95 7.63 -14.16 5.82
N ALA A 96 7.63 -15.41 5.36
CA ALA A 96 7.51 -16.56 6.27
C ALA A 96 8.85 -16.88 6.97
N THR A 97 9.99 -16.60 6.33
CA THR A 97 11.30 -17.06 6.82
C THR A 97 12.15 -15.97 7.47
N LEU A 98 11.99 -14.71 7.06
CA LEU A 98 12.81 -13.62 7.57
C LEU A 98 12.36 -13.18 8.97
N THR A 99 13.24 -12.75 9.87
CA THR A 99 12.84 -12.17 11.16
C THR A 99 12.37 -10.71 11.01
N PRO A 100 11.64 -10.14 11.99
CA PRO A 100 11.31 -8.72 11.99
C PRO A 100 12.53 -7.80 11.83
N ASP A 101 13.63 -8.08 12.53
CA ASP A 101 14.88 -7.30 12.42
C ASP A 101 15.49 -7.37 11.02
N GLN A 102 15.51 -8.56 10.42
CA GLN A 102 15.98 -8.73 9.05
C GLN A 102 15.12 -7.96 8.04
N LEU A 103 13.81 -7.88 8.27
CA LEU A 103 12.88 -7.10 7.43
C LEU A 103 13.07 -5.60 7.63
N ALA A 104 13.26 -5.13 8.87
CA ALA A 104 13.50 -3.73 9.20
C ALA A 104 14.85 -3.23 8.67
N GLY A 105 15.87 -4.09 8.62
CA GLY A 105 17.20 -3.77 8.09
C GLY A 105 17.30 -3.76 6.56
N ARG A 106 16.23 -4.11 5.83
CA ARG A 106 16.28 -4.08 4.35
C ARG A 106 16.38 -2.65 3.84
N LYS A 107 17.13 -2.48 2.74
CA LYS A 107 17.25 -1.20 2.04
C LYS A 107 15.86 -0.65 1.69
N GLY A 108 15.61 0.59 2.10
CA GLY A 108 14.34 1.28 1.85
C GLY A 108 13.18 0.85 2.74
N ALA A 109 13.39 -0.08 3.69
CA ALA A 109 12.40 -0.41 4.70
C ALA A 109 12.24 0.74 5.69
N LEU A 110 11.02 0.88 6.21
CA LEU A 110 10.66 1.86 7.23
C LEU A 110 10.03 1.11 8.41
N ALA A 111 10.73 1.10 9.54
CA ALA A 111 10.24 0.52 10.79
C ALA A 111 9.75 1.64 11.71
N ILE A 112 8.48 1.58 12.11
CA ILE A 112 7.82 2.59 12.96
C ILE A 112 7.41 1.90 14.26
N PRO A 113 8.08 2.21 15.39
CA PRO A 113 7.67 1.74 16.70
C PRO A 113 6.24 2.18 17.03
N TYR A 114 5.45 1.29 17.61
CA TYR A 114 4.09 1.63 18.02
C TYR A 114 4.06 2.79 19.02
N ALA A 115 5.01 2.84 19.94
CA ALA A 115 5.14 3.94 20.90
C ALA A 115 5.30 5.33 20.23
N SER A 116 5.79 5.42 19.00
CA SER A 116 5.95 6.69 18.29
C SER A 116 4.74 7.09 17.45
N ILE A 117 3.75 6.20 17.29
CA ILE A 117 2.54 6.49 16.51
C ILE A 117 1.62 7.42 17.30
N GLN A 118 1.33 8.57 16.68
CA GLN A 118 0.43 9.59 17.23
C GLN A 118 -0.99 9.40 16.73
N ALA A 119 -1.15 9.02 15.46
CA ALA A 119 -2.45 8.78 14.86
C ALA A 119 -2.34 7.71 13.76
N LEU A 120 -3.35 6.86 13.68
CA LEU A 120 -3.52 5.93 12.56
C LEU A 120 -4.94 6.08 12.00
N VAL A 121 -5.05 6.33 10.71
CA VAL A 121 -6.33 6.49 10.03
C VAL A 121 -6.39 5.53 8.85
N VAL A 122 -7.44 4.73 8.81
CA VAL A 122 -7.78 3.88 7.66
C VAL A 122 -9.08 4.39 7.06
N ASP A 123 -8.95 5.29 6.11
CA ASP A 123 -10.07 5.99 5.48
C ASP A 123 -10.52 5.30 4.19
N LYS A 124 -11.82 5.22 3.98
CA LYS A 124 -12.42 4.74 2.74
C LYS A 124 -12.37 5.85 1.69
N GLY A 125 -11.40 5.78 0.79
CA GLY A 125 -11.31 6.69 -0.35
C GLY A 125 -12.47 6.53 -1.34
N ARG A 126 -12.57 7.46 -2.31
CA ARG A 126 -13.62 7.41 -3.34
C ARG A 126 -13.39 6.23 -4.30
N ARG A 127 -14.48 5.49 -4.57
CA ARG A 127 -14.70 4.39 -5.55
C ARG A 127 -13.87 3.10 -5.39
N PHE A 128 -12.53 3.13 -5.31
CA PHE A 128 -11.69 1.89 -5.33
C PHE A 128 -10.38 1.95 -4.53
N SER A 129 -10.23 2.93 -3.63
CA SER A 129 -9.00 3.07 -2.85
C SER A 129 -9.36 3.26 -1.39
N SER A 130 -8.63 2.61 -0.49
CA SER A 130 -8.61 3.01 0.92
C SER A 130 -7.24 3.55 1.26
N ARG A 131 -7.20 4.52 2.16
CA ARG A 131 -6.00 5.26 2.50
C ARG A 131 -5.57 4.86 3.90
N LEU A 132 -4.30 4.54 4.04
CA LEU A 132 -3.61 4.37 5.30
C LEU A 132 -2.80 5.64 5.54
N LEU A 133 -3.22 6.45 6.52
CA LEU A 133 -2.46 7.58 7.00
C LEU A 133 -1.94 7.24 8.40
N MET A 134 -0.63 7.39 8.59
CA MET A 134 0.02 7.17 9.88
C MET A 134 0.85 8.38 10.21
N THR A 135 0.55 9.01 11.35
CA THR A 135 1.35 10.09 11.90
C THR A 135 2.20 9.51 13.03
N TYR A 136 3.51 9.77 13.00
CA TYR A 136 4.44 9.26 14.00
C TYR A 136 5.56 10.26 14.29
N LEU A 137 6.27 10.08 15.40
CA LEU A 137 7.51 10.79 15.69
C LEU A 137 8.70 9.98 15.16
N ASP A 138 9.58 10.63 14.41
CA ASP A 138 10.85 10.00 14.01
C ASP A 138 11.86 9.97 15.17
N SER A 139 13.05 9.41 14.92
CA SER A 139 14.11 9.30 15.93
C SER A 139 14.62 10.66 16.43
N ALA A 140 14.38 11.74 15.69
CA ALA A 140 14.71 13.11 16.10
C ALA A 140 13.55 13.79 16.84
N GLY A 141 12.46 13.08 17.11
CA GLY A 141 11.24 13.63 17.72
C GLY A 141 10.41 14.48 16.75
N MET A 142 10.72 14.47 15.46
CA MET A 142 9.99 15.24 14.47
C MET A 142 8.74 14.50 14.01
N ARG A 143 7.62 15.21 13.93
CA ARG A 143 6.37 14.64 13.41
C ARG A 143 6.50 14.35 11.91
N ARG A 144 6.23 13.09 11.54
CA ARG A 144 6.20 12.59 10.17
C ARG A 144 4.84 11.99 9.87
N GLU A 145 4.51 12.01 8.58
CA GLU A 145 3.30 11.41 8.06
C GLU A 145 3.65 10.42 6.97
N PHE A 146 3.14 9.20 7.11
CA PHE A 146 3.17 8.17 6.10
C PHE A 146 1.78 8.10 5.46
N TYR A 147 1.73 8.28 4.15
CA TYR A 147 0.50 8.20 3.37
C TYR A 147 0.61 7.08 2.34
N GLY A 148 -0.24 6.07 2.48
CA GLY A 148 -0.29 4.91 1.60
C GLY A 148 -1.71 4.61 1.11
N VAL A 149 -1.82 4.08 -0.11
CA VAL A 149 -3.05 3.53 -0.65
C VAL A 149 -3.03 2.02 -0.46
N LEU A 150 -4.06 1.50 0.19
CA LEU A 150 -4.33 0.07 0.33
C LEU A 150 -4.96 -0.44 -0.95
N LEU A 151 -4.25 -1.34 -1.63
CA LEU A 151 -4.73 -2.02 -2.83
C LEU A 151 -4.55 -3.53 -2.67
N PRO A 152 -5.55 -4.35 -3.04
CA PRO A 152 -5.35 -5.78 -3.11
C PRO A 152 -4.35 -6.13 -4.21
N GLU A 153 -3.64 -7.24 -4.04
CA GLU A 153 -2.82 -7.78 -5.11
C GLU A 153 -3.69 -8.20 -6.30
N THR A 154 -3.19 -8.02 -7.53
CA THR A 154 -3.93 -8.36 -8.75
C THR A 154 -4.35 -9.82 -8.78
N ARG A 155 -3.49 -10.75 -8.31
CA ARG A 155 -3.81 -12.19 -8.27
C ARG A 155 -4.94 -12.51 -7.30
N TRP A 156 -4.92 -11.87 -6.12
CA TRP A 156 -5.99 -12.01 -5.14
C TRP A 156 -7.30 -11.41 -5.66
N LEU A 157 -7.26 -10.24 -6.28
CA LEU A 157 -8.45 -9.63 -6.87
C LEU A 157 -9.03 -10.49 -7.99
N GLN A 158 -8.17 -11.02 -8.88
CA GLN A 158 -8.58 -11.93 -9.95
C GLN A 158 -9.21 -13.22 -9.40
N SER A 159 -8.71 -13.78 -8.30
CA SER A 159 -9.32 -14.97 -7.71
C SER A 159 -10.71 -14.70 -7.16
N ARG A 160 -10.95 -13.55 -6.50
CA ARG A 160 -12.29 -13.15 -6.02
C ARG A 160 -13.25 -12.89 -7.17
N VAL A 161 -12.80 -12.22 -8.23
CA VAL A 161 -13.62 -11.96 -9.43
C VAL A 161 -13.98 -13.26 -10.14
N ARG A 162 -13.04 -14.21 -10.26
CA ARG A 162 -13.32 -15.55 -10.80
C ARG A 162 -14.32 -16.34 -9.93
N ALA A 163 -14.32 -16.10 -8.62
CA ALA A 163 -15.31 -16.64 -7.70
C ALA A 163 -16.67 -15.91 -7.74
N GLY A 164 -16.86 -14.97 -8.67
CA GLY A 164 -18.12 -14.25 -8.87
C GLY A 164 -18.29 -12.99 -8.01
N VAL A 165 -17.30 -12.64 -7.18
CA VAL A 165 -17.34 -11.42 -6.35
C VAL A 165 -17.09 -10.19 -7.21
N LYS A 166 -17.93 -9.15 -7.08
CA LYS A 166 -17.72 -7.89 -7.82
C LYS A 166 -16.42 -7.23 -7.37
N GLY A 167 -15.65 -6.66 -8.30
CA GLY A 167 -14.33 -6.08 -7.97
C GLY A 167 -14.37 -5.02 -6.85
N ARG A 168 -15.45 -4.23 -6.77
CA ARG A 168 -15.65 -3.25 -5.68
C ARG A 168 -15.82 -3.91 -4.31
N GLU A 169 -16.54 -5.03 -4.27
CA GLU A 169 -16.80 -5.80 -3.07
C GLU A 169 -15.52 -6.49 -2.59
N ALA A 170 -14.78 -7.12 -3.52
CA ALA A 170 -13.46 -7.69 -3.22
C ALA A 170 -12.48 -6.65 -2.66
N VAL A 171 -12.47 -5.41 -3.19
CA VAL A 171 -11.66 -4.33 -2.60
C VAL A 171 -12.12 -3.99 -1.19
N SER A 172 -13.43 -3.95 -0.93
CA SER A 172 -13.97 -3.70 0.42
C SER A 172 -13.58 -4.79 1.41
N GLU A 173 -13.66 -6.06 1.00
CA GLU A 173 -13.22 -7.21 1.81
C GLU A 173 -11.74 -7.14 2.14
N TYR A 174 -10.90 -6.78 1.17
CA TYR A 174 -9.47 -6.59 1.39
C TYR A 174 -9.22 -5.51 2.46
N VAL A 175 -9.88 -4.36 2.35
CA VAL A 175 -9.72 -3.26 3.30
C VAL A 175 -10.16 -3.68 4.69
N GLU A 176 -11.27 -4.41 4.82
CA GLU A 176 -11.71 -4.89 6.12
C GLU A 176 -10.74 -5.91 6.73
N SER A 177 -10.15 -6.78 5.90
CA SER A 177 -9.09 -7.69 6.37
C SER A 177 -7.87 -6.93 6.91
N VAL A 178 -7.49 -5.81 6.27
CA VAL A 178 -6.41 -4.94 6.74
C VAL A 178 -6.79 -4.26 8.06
N ARG A 179 -8.03 -3.79 8.21
CA ARG A 179 -8.51 -3.20 9.47
C ARG A 179 -8.48 -4.20 10.61
N GLN A 180 -8.92 -5.44 10.36
CA GLN A 180 -8.86 -6.52 11.36
C GLN A 180 -7.41 -6.87 11.72
N ALA A 181 -6.52 -6.97 10.74
CA ALA A 181 -5.09 -7.18 10.96
C ALA A 181 -4.48 -6.09 11.86
N LEU A 182 -4.79 -4.81 11.58
CA LEU A 182 -4.35 -3.69 12.40
C LEU A 182 -4.91 -3.76 13.83
N ARG A 183 -6.21 -4.04 13.99
CA ARG A 183 -6.82 -4.18 15.33
C ARG A 183 -6.20 -5.28 16.18
N ARG A 184 -5.75 -6.37 15.55
CA ARG A 184 -5.11 -7.49 16.24
C ARG A 184 -3.66 -7.21 16.62
N ALA A 185 -2.94 -6.46 15.79
CA ALA A 185 -1.53 -6.21 16.00
C ALA A 185 -1.23 -4.97 16.84
N LEU A 186 -2.13 -3.98 16.84
CA LEU A 186 -1.91 -2.74 17.57
C LEU A 186 -2.12 -2.93 19.07
N PRO A 187 -1.23 -2.35 19.91
CA PRO A 187 -1.44 -2.25 21.34
C PRO A 187 -2.80 -1.59 21.66
N PRO A 188 -3.47 -1.97 22.76
CA PRO A 188 -4.77 -1.41 23.13
C PRO A 188 -4.79 0.12 23.20
N GLU A 189 -3.68 0.71 23.65
CA GLU A 189 -3.46 2.16 23.73
C GLU A 189 -3.50 2.87 22.37
N LEU A 190 -3.13 2.17 21.30
CA LEU A 190 -3.19 2.68 19.94
C LEU A 190 -4.53 2.43 19.28
N VAL A 191 -5.25 1.36 19.67
CA VAL A 191 -6.58 1.07 19.13
C VAL A 191 -7.53 2.26 19.35
N SER A 192 -7.44 2.94 20.50
CA SER A 192 -8.23 4.14 20.80
C SER A 192 -7.87 5.35 19.92
N LYS A 193 -6.63 5.38 19.38
CA LYS A 193 -6.13 6.42 18.46
C LYS A 193 -6.37 6.07 17.00
N VAL A 194 -6.90 4.87 16.70
CA VAL A 194 -7.17 4.44 15.33
C VAL A 194 -8.55 4.89 14.92
N ARG A 195 -8.62 5.72 13.87
CA ARG A 195 -9.89 6.11 13.25
C ARG A 195 -10.13 5.26 12.01
N PHE A 196 -11.21 4.47 12.03
CA PHE A 196 -11.73 3.78 10.86
C PHE A 196 -12.86 4.63 10.30
N ALA A 197 -12.62 5.33 9.20
CA ALA A 197 -13.60 6.17 8.52
C ALA A 197 -14.20 5.45 7.29
#